data_AF-A0A2J6SQV5-F1
#
_entry.id   AF-A0A2J6SQV5-F1
#
_cell.length_a   1.000
_cell.length_b   1.000
_cell.length_c   1.000
_cell.angle_alpha   90.00
_cell.angle_beta   90.00
_cell.angle_gamma   90.00
#
_symmetry.space_group_name_H-M   'P 1'
#
loop_
_entity.id
_entity.type
_entity.pdbx_description
1 polymer ?
#
loop_
_entity_poly.entity_id
_entity_poly.type
_entity_poly.pdbx_seq_one_letter_code
_entity_poly.pdbx_strand_id
1 'polypeptide(L)'
;MARITLLKFVSLVALALQKVSASTAASFLPGTACSGQTAVVSRSSGHVDIFFSGSDGRVYTASQGPGDTHFGASNVIGNIQVAFCSSVSAISAAADKIDIFVTGADTFVYTASRDSDGSYSAWTQLAGGTASPGTTITPVSASSGNVQVFWAGTDGYVYEAELRSSNSTAIALTSGSIGAGGQITAIPRFNNPSTADVFICGGNAHVYHMLFETSDRTGTWTDISYPGAHGCDGGNPVTPIMLPNGDLHLFVTDQDNNIYTAVRTQSPAVDFSGWTKTGNLVVPRQAPIFGIVSKPNTIELYVTAQDSLVYLSTWNGGFSPWTALGNVYTMPAASISGISTGDTTFQLFATTLDKNVSTINWNVGQSLSCDWWHVGASPIACTGKASDPVVGSGNSSVSKSSANGLSIGVGFIIGMIIGVGITAAVVFFLHRRQKAQLEKKASLDTLPSMPPWGHPTDTHHNPVEMDSKSDGQWKGDSTEHLSEVSGTPVHR
;
A
#
# COMPACT_ATOMS: atom_id res chain seq x y z
N MET A 1 -46.98 -23.48 -24.04
CA MET A 1 -47.21 -22.19 -23.36
C MET A 1 -46.18 -21.86 -22.28
N ALA A 2 -45.80 -22.80 -21.40
CA ALA A 2 -44.86 -22.54 -20.28
C ALA A 2 -43.45 -22.02 -20.67
N ARG A 3 -42.88 -22.46 -21.80
CA ARG A 3 -41.57 -21.96 -22.29
C ARG A 3 -41.59 -20.50 -22.75
N ILE A 4 -42.73 -20.02 -23.25
CA ILE A 4 -42.88 -18.62 -23.71
C ILE A 4 -43.08 -17.70 -22.51
N THR A 5 -43.75 -18.17 -21.45
CA THR A 5 -43.91 -17.43 -20.19
C THR A 5 -42.57 -17.28 -19.46
N LEU A 6 -41.72 -18.31 -19.46
CA LEU A 6 -40.39 -18.25 -18.84
C LEU A 6 -39.44 -17.30 -19.58
N LEU A 7 -39.42 -17.32 -20.92
CA LEU A 7 -38.61 -16.36 -21.70
C LEU A 7 -39.09 -14.92 -21.53
N LYS A 8 -40.41 -14.68 -21.44
CA LYS A 8 -40.95 -13.33 -21.17
C LYS A 8 -40.62 -12.86 -19.75
N PHE A 9 -40.59 -13.76 -18.77
CA PHE A 9 -40.20 -13.43 -17.39
C PHE A 9 -38.71 -13.13 -17.27
N VAL A 10 -37.85 -13.93 -17.90
CA VAL A 10 -36.39 -13.67 -17.95
C VAL A 10 -36.08 -12.38 -18.72
N SER A 11 -36.82 -12.09 -19.79
CA SER A 11 -36.65 -10.86 -20.57
C SER A 11 -37.17 -9.62 -19.83
N LEU A 12 -38.30 -9.70 -19.09
CA LEU A 12 -38.75 -8.60 -18.24
C LEU A 12 -37.83 -8.36 -17.04
N VAL A 13 -37.28 -9.42 -16.44
CA VAL A 13 -36.31 -9.31 -15.33
C VAL A 13 -34.98 -8.76 -15.85
N ALA A 14 -34.52 -9.14 -17.05
CA ALA A 14 -33.35 -8.55 -17.69
C ALA A 14 -33.55 -7.07 -18.06
N LEU A 15 -34.75 -6.69 -18.53
CA LEU A 15 -35.09 -5.29 -18.82
C LEU A 15 -35.27 -4.45 -17.55
N ALA A 16 -35.75 -5.05 -16.45
CA ALA A 16 -35.84 -4.41 -15.14
C ALA A 16 -34.46 -4.28 -14.47
N LEU A 17 -33.59 -5.28 -14.61
CA LEU A 17 -32.18 -5.20 -14.18
C LEU A 17 -31.42 -4.16 -15.01
N GLN A 18 -31.68 -4.04 -16.32
CA GLN A 18 -31.12 -2.97 -17.17
C GLN A 18 -31.69 -1.58 -16.84
N LYS A 19 -32.97 -1.46 -16.47
CA LYS A 19 -33.57 -0.16 -16.10
C LYS A 19 -33.22 0.31 -14.68
N VAL A 20 -32.98 -0.61 -13.74
CA VAL A 20 -32.44 -0.28 -12.40
C VAL A 20 -30.93 0.00 -12.46
N SER A 21 -30.22 -0.52 -13.46
CA SER A 21 -28.82 -0.14 -13.72
C SER A 21 -28.66 1.06 -14.67
N ALA A 22 -29.73 1.61 -15.25
CA ALA A 22 -29.66 2.71 -16.22
C ALA A 22 -30.22 4.07 -15.74
N SER A 23 -30.66 4.23 -14.49
CA SER A 23 -31.06 5.56 -13.96
C SER A 23 -30.05 6.22 -13.01
N THR A 24 -28.86 5.67 -12.85
CA THR A 24 -27.65 6.36 -12.37
C THR A 24 -26.36 5.79 -12.98
N ALA A 25 -26.45 5.17 -14.16
CA ALA A 25 -25.29 4.99 -15.02
C ALA A 25 -24.97 6.34 -15.72
N ALA A 26 -24.41 7.27 -14.95
CA ALA A 26 -23.39 8.12 -15.56
C ALA A 26 -22.27 7.17 -16.02
N SER A 27 -21.86 7.30 -17.28
CA SER A 27 -20.84 6.48 -17.93
C SER A 27 -19.62 6.23 -17.03
N PHE A 28 -19.51 5.03 -16.46
CA PHE A 28 -18.33 4.56 -15.75
C PHE A 28 -17.38 3.92 -16.76
N LEU A 29 -16.29 4.63 -17.08
CA LEU A 29 -15.10 4.02 -17.67
C LEU A 29 -14.33 3.27 -16.56
N PRO A 30 -13.66 2.14 -16.86
CA PRO A 30 -12.70 1.56 -15.93
C PRO A 30 -11.54 2.56 -15.78
N GLY A 31 -11.41 3.19 -14.60
CA GLY A 31 -10.29 4.10 -14.33
C GLY A 31 -10.55 5.34 -13.46
N THR A 32 -11.55 5.36 -12.57
CA THR A 32 -11.82 6.57 -11.72
C THR A 32 -12.01 6.29 -10.24
N ALA A 33 -11.39 5.24 -9.71
CA ALA A 33 -11.32 5.02 -8.29
C ALA A 33 -9.87 4.67 -7.94
N CYS A 34 -9.18 5.59 -7.30
CA CYS A 34 -7.97 5.30 -6.56
C CYS A 34 -7.96 6.22 -5.34
N SER A 35 -7.19 5.84 -4.33
CA SER A 35 -6.88 6.67 -3.19
C SER A 35 -5.38 6.78 -3.12
N GLY A 36 -4.88 8.00 -2.97
CA GLY A 36 -3.53 8.16 -2.43
C GLY A 36 -3.51 7.70 -0.98
N GLN A 37 -2.30 7.59 -0.43
CA GLN A 37 -2.11 7.27 0.97
C GLN A 37 -2.77 8.34 1.86
N THR A 38 -3.59 7.90 2.81
CA THR A 38 -4.15 8.77 3.84
C THR A 38 -3.15 8.94 4.99
N ALA A 39 -3.09 10.13 5.58
CA ALA A 39 -2.31 10.37 6.78
C ALA A 39 -3.22 10.57 7.98
N VAL A 40 -2.80 10.01 9.12
CA VAL A 40 -3.51 10.10 10.39
C VAL A 40 -2.50 10.44 11.46
N VAL A 41 -2.79 11.46 12.26
CA VAL A 41 -1.91 11.90 13.34
C VAL A 41 -2.74 12.18 14.59
N SER A 42 -2.07 12.16 15.75
CA SER A 42 -2.63 12.64 17.00
C SER A 42 -1.84 13.85 17.42
N ARG A 43 -2.52 15.00 17.45
CA ARG A 43 -1.89 16.27 17.83
C ARG A 43 -1.75 16.45 19.34
N SER A 44 -2.62 15.78 20.09
CA SER A 44 -2.62 15.76 21.56
C SER A 44 -3.52 14.61 22.02
N SER A 45 -3.42 14.24 23.30
CA SER A 45 -4.13 13.08 23.85
C SER A 45 -5.63 13.09 23.51
N GLY A 46 -6.10 12.01 22.88
CA GLY A 46 -7.50 11.84 22.50
C GLY A 46 -7.96 12.66 21.28
N HIS A 47 -7.08 13.43 20.64
CA HIS A 47 -7.36 14.07 19.36
C HIS A 47 -6.77 13.25 18.21
N VAL A 48 -7.60 13.01 17.19
CA VAL A 48 -7.20 12.35 15.94
C VAL A 48 -7.57 13.26 14.78
N ASP A 49 -6.61 13.49 13.89
CA ASP A 49 -6.78 14.26 12.68
C ASP A 49 -6.41 13.37 11.48
N ILE A 50 -7.31 13.28 10.50
CA ILE A 50 -7.09 12.53 9.25
C ILE A 50 -6.99 13.50 8.06
N PHE A 51 -6.12 13.16 7.12
CA PHE A 51 -5.85 13.90 5.89
C PHE A 51 -5.89 13.00 4.67
N PHE A 52 -6.51 13.49 3.60
CA PHE A 52 -6.67 12.74 2.36
C PHE A 52 -6.90 13.68 1.17
N SER A 53 -6.64 13.18 -0.04
CA SER A 53 -6.97 13.90 -1.28
C SER A 53 -8.34 13.46 -1.80
N GLY A 54 -9.12 14.43 -2.28
CA GLY A 54 -10.40 14.19 -2.93
C GLY A 54 -10.24 13.88 -4.41
N SER A 55 -11.29 13.29 -4.99
CA SER A 55 -11.39 13.06 -6.44
C SER A 55 -11.37 14.35 -7.28
N ASP A 56 -11.55 15.50 -6.64
CA ASP A 56 -11.51 16.85 -7.22
C ASP A 56 -10.11 17.50 -7.14
N GLY A 57 -9.08 16.75 -6.71
CA GLY A 57 -7.71 17.24 -6.63
C GLY A 57 -7.46 18.20 -5.45
N ARG A 58 -8.37 18.26 -4.47
CA ARG A 58 -8.20 19.06 -3.24
C ARG A 58 -7.72 18.19 -2.07
N VAL A 59 -7.15 18.84 -1.07
CA VAL A 59 -6.72 18.20 0.18
C VAL A 59 -7.75 18.49 1.28
N TYR A 60 -8.16 17.45 2.00
CA TYR A 60 -9.18 17.49 3.03
C TYR A 60 -8.62 17.08 4.38
N THR A 61 -9.27 17.59 5.44
CA THR A 61 -9.09 17.13 6.81
C THR A 61 -10.43 16.86 7.49
N ALA A 62 -10.43 15.90 8.40
CA ALA A 62 -11.47 15.75 9.41
C ALA A 62 -10.81 15.44 10.75
N SER A 63 -11.42 15.90 11.85
CA SER A 63 -10.91 15.69 13.20
C SER A 63 -11.95 15.05 14.10
N GLN A 64 -11.48 14.27 15.06
CA GLN A 64 -12.23 13.73 16.18
C GLN A 64 -11.52 14.13 17.48
N GLY A 65 -12.24 14.70 18.43
CA GLY A 65 -11.72 15.06 19.74
C GLY A 65 -12.13 14.10 20.87
N PRO A 66 -11.62 14.33 22.09
CA PRO A 66 -11.99 13.57 23.26
C PRO A 66 -13.51 13.62 23.51
N GLY A 67 -14.13 12.44 23.58
CA GLY A 67 -15.58 12.31 23.81
C GLY A 67 -16.44 12.38 22.56
N ASP A 68 -15.88 12.77 21.40
CA ASP A 68 -16.59 12.71 20.14
C ASP A 68 -16.83 11.24 19.74
N THR A 69 -18.03 10.95 19.27
CA THR A 69 -18.37 9.58 18.83
C THR A 69 -17.94 9.31 17.39
N HIS A 70 -17.69 10.35 16.59
CA HIS A 70 -17.30 10.28 15.19
C HIS A 70 -16.50 11.51 14.76
N PHE A 71 -15.87 11.43 13.59
CA PHE A 71 -15.23 12.58 12.94
C PHE A 71 -16.27 13.63 12.54
N GLY A 72 -15.90 14.90 12.69
CA GLY A 72 -16.66 16.00 12.09
C GLY A 72 -16.67 15.94 10.56
N ALA A 73 -17.44 16.83 9.94
CA ALA A 73 -17.46 16.96 8.49
C ALA A 73 -16.07 17.30 7.93
N SER A 74 -15.76 16.78 6.74
CA SER A 74 -14.48 17.04 6.07
C SER A 74 -14.40 18.47 5.54
N ASN A 75 -13.28 19.14 5.79
CA ASN A 75 -13.01 20.51 5.36
C ASN A 75 -11.82 20.55 4.38
N VAL A 76 -11.89 21.43 3.38
CA VAL A 76 -10.77 21.66 2.45
C VAL A 76 -9.67 22.46 3.14
N ILE A 77 -8.41 22.10 2.90
CA ILE A 77 -7.23 22.81 3.39
C ILE A 77 -6.68 23.72 2.28
N GLY A 78 -6.90 25.02 2.42
CA GLY A 78 -6.37 26.01 1.48
C GLY A 78 -6.87 25.81 0.04
N ASN A 79 -6.01 26.14 -0.93
CA ASN A 79 -6.35 26.15 -2.37
C ASN A 79 -5.36 25.35 -3.24
N ILE A 80 -4.53 24.47 -2.65
CA ILE A 80 -3.60 23.63 -3.41
C ILE A 80 -4.36 22.71 -4.38
N GLN A 81 -3.72 22.38 -5.49
CA GLN A 81 -4.19 21.36 -6.43
C GLN A 81 -3.18 20.23 -6.50
N VAL A 82 -3.65 19.01 -6.28
CA VAL A 82 -2.87 17.78 -6.36
C VAL A 82 -3.42 16.89 -7.47
N ALA A 83 -2.60 16.00 -8.01
CA ALA A 83 -3.08 15.02 -8.98
C ALA A 83 -4.13 14.09 -8.35
N PHE A 84 -4.95 13.48 -9.20
CA PHE A 84 -5.91 12.46 -8.78
C PHE A 84 -5.19 11.36 -7.99
N CYS A 85 -5.71 10.98 -6.82
CA CYS A 85 -5.15 9.94 -5.95
C CYS A 85 -3.76 10.27 -5.39
N SER A 86 -3.48 11.54 -5.15
CA SER A 86 -2.23 11.92 -4.50
C SER A 86 -2.20 11.50 -3.05
N SER A 87 -1.07 10.95 -2.61
CA SER A 87 -0.81 10.73 -1.19
C SER A 87 -0.79 12.05 -0.43
N VAL A 88 -1.35 12.03 0.77
CA VAL A 88 -1.20 13.11 1.75
C VAL A 88 -0.42 12.53 2.92
N SER A 89 0.61 13.24 3.34
CA SER A 89 1.44 12.86 4.48
C SER A 89 1.31 13.90 5.57
N ALA A 90 1.37 13.49 6.83
CA ALA A 90 1.33 14.42 7.95
C ALA A 90 2.17 13.89 9.11
N ILE A 91 2.64 14.81 9.95
CA ILE A 91 3.32 14.50 11.19
C ILE A 91 2.88 15.48 12.28
N SER A 92 2.80 14.99 13.51
CA SER A 92 2.64 15.82 14.70
C SER A 92 3.90 15.72 15.56
N ALA A 93 4.89 16.56 15.27
CA ALA A 93 6.20 16.52 15.92
C ALA A 93 6.26 17.24 17.28
N ALA A 94 5.22 18.01 17.62
CA ALA A 94 5.05 18.68 18.89
C ALA A 94 3.55 18.78 19.21
N ALA A 95 3.21 18.98 20.49
CA ALA A 95 1.81 19.08 20.92
C ALA A 95 1.08 20.21 20.15
N ASP A 96 -0.10 19.87 19.64
CA ASP A 96 -0.99 20.73 18.85
C ASP A 96 -0.41 21.31 17.56
N LYS A 97 0.77 20.85 17.13
CA LYS A 97 1.40 21.21 15.85
C LYS A 97 1.30 20.04 14.88
N ILE A 98 0.61 20.27 13.76
CA ILE A 98 0.58 19.33 12.63
C ILE A 98 1.25 19.99 11.44
N ASP A 99 2.16 19.28 10.78
CA ASP A 99 2.68 19.64 9.47
C ASP A 99 2.18 18.63 8.44
N ILE A 100 1.59 19.12 7.34
CA ILE A 100 1.03 18.32 6.25
C ILE A 100 1.88 18.52 5.00
N PHE A 101 2.03 17.49 4.19
CA PHE A 101 2.85 17.49 2.98
C PHE A 101 2.11 16.85 1.81
N VAL A 102 2.29 17.44 0.63
CA VAL A 102 1.78 16.91 -0.64
C VAL A 102 2.74 17.18 -1.77
N THR A 103 2.64 16.37 -2.84
CA THR A 103 3.17 16.74 -4.15
C THR A 103 2.07 17.45 -4.94
N GLY A 104 2.32 18.71 -5.33
CA GLY A 104 1.43 19.50 -6.16
C GLY A 104 1.29 18.93 -7.57
N ALA A 105 0.20 19.26 -8.25
CA ALA A 105 -0.01 18.91 -9.66
C ALA A 105 1.06 19.53 -10.59
N ASP A 106 1.77 20.55 -10.12
CA ASP A 106 2.89 21.23 -10.75
C ASP A 106 4.27 20.63 -10.42
N THR A 107 4.31 19.44 -9.82
CA THR A 107 5.52 18.67 -9.46
C THR A 107 6.34 19.21 -8.30
N PHE A 108 5.91 20.29 -7.64
CA PHE A 108 6.60 20.79 -6.47
C PHE A 108 6.07 20.14 -5.18
N VAL A 109 6.94 20.04 -4.17
CA VAL A 109 6.56 19.56 -2.84
C VAL A 109 6.11 20.75 -2.00
N TYR A 110 4.95 20.62 -1.35
CA TYR A 110 4.35 21.66 -0.53
C TYR A 110 4.13 21.18 0.89
N THR A 111 4.15 22.13 1.82
CA THR A 111 3.74 21.94 3.21
C THR A 111 2.76 23.01 3.67
N ALA A 112 1.89 22.65 4.60
CA ALA A 112 1.07 23.57 5.37
C ALA A 112 1.06 23.11 6.83
N SER A 113 1.01 24.05 7.77
CA SER A 113 1.03 23.78 9.20
C SER A 113 -0.30 24.15 9.83
N ARG A 114 -0.74 23.37 10.81
CA ARG A 114 -1.89 23.69 11.65
C ARG A 114 -1.43 24.58 12.79
N ASP A 115 -2.06 25.74 12.91
CA ASP A 115 -1.83 26.68 14.02
C ASP A 115 -2.67 26.32 15.24
N SER A 116 -2.36 26.92 16.39
CA SER A 116 -3.01 26.63 17.67
C SER A 116 -4.52 26.95 17.69
N ASP A 117 -4.96 27.89 16.85
CA ASP A 117 -6.38 28.23 16.67
C ASP A 117 -7.15 27.22 15.79
N GLY A 118 -6.44 26.22 15.26
CA GLY A 118 -6.97 25.19 14.39
C GLY A 118 -7.07 25.55 12.92
N SER A 119 -6.65 26.75 12.53
CA SER A 119 -6.49 27.13 11.13
C SER A 119 -5.24 26.49 10.53
N TYR A 120 -5.19 26.43 9.20
CA TYR A 120 -4.01 25.99 8.46
C TYR A 120 -3.36 27.19 7.78
N SER A 121 -2.04 27.24 7.83
CA SER A 121 -1.25 28.20 7.08
C SER A 121 -1.42 28.01 5.57
N ALA A 122 -1.00 29.02 4.80
CA ALA A 122 -0.94 28.90 3.35
C ALA A 122 0.08 27.84 2.92
N TRP A 123 -0.25 27.09 1.87
CA TRP A 123 0.66 26.12 1.28
C TRP A 123 1.95 26.79 0.83
N THR A 124 3.08 26.30 1.34
CA THR A 124 4.41 26.82 1.08
C THR A 124 5.27 25.73 0.46
N GLN A 125 6.00 26.08 -0.59
CA GLN A 125 6.86 25.14 -1.30
C GLN A 125 8.11 24.79 -0.47
N LEU A 126 8.48 23.51 -0.44
CA LEU A 126 9.81 23.06 -0.03
C LEU A 126 10.71 23.14 -1.28
N ALA A 127 11.50 24.21 -1.38
CA ALA A 127 12.31 24.48 -2.57
C ALA A 127 13.49 23.50 -2.72
N GLY A 128 14.06 23.37 -3.92
CA GLY A 128 15.32 22.64 -4.14
C GLY A 128 15.19 21.23 -4.75
N GLY A 129 13.97 20.71 -4.91
CA GLY A 129 13.69 19.46 -5.61
C GLY A 129 12.27 19.41 -6.18
N THR A 130 12.01 18.50 -7.12
CA THR A 130 10.68 18.22 -7.67
C THR A 130 10.33 16.76 -7.48
N ALA A 131 9.05 16.42 -7.46
CA ALA A 131 8.56 15.06 -7.35
C ALA A 131 7.44 14.82 -8.38
N SER A 132 7.35 13.59 -8.91
CA SER A 132 6.25 13.24 -9.81
C SER A 132 4.91 13.40 -9.08
N PRO A 133 3.84 13.91 -9.71
CA PRO A 133 2.55 14.07 -9.04
C PRO A 133 2.07 12.75 -8.40
N GLY A 134 1.60 12.84 -7.16
CA GLY A 134 1.20 11.68 -6.36
C GLY A 134 2.32 10.98 -5.58
N THR A 135 3.59 11.41 -5.72
CA THR A 135 4.70 10.91 -4.89
C THR A 135 4.39 11.12 -3.40
N THR A 136 4.55 10.06 -2.62
CA THR A 136 4.46 10.11 -1.16
C THR A 136 5.63 10.90 -0.58
N ILE A 137 5.32 11.85 0.30
CA ILE A 137 6.31 12.62 1.05
C ILE A 137 6.48 11.99 2.43
N THR A 138 7.70 11.84 2.92
CA THR A 138 7.97 11.07 4.15
C THR A 138 8.55 11.99 5.22
N PRO A 139 7.69 12.58 6.09
CA PRO A 139 8.15 13.31 7.24
C PRO A 139 8.58 12.36 8.37
N VAL A 140 9.67 12.70 9.06
CA VAL A 140 10.14 11.99 10.25
C VAL A 140 10.71 12.98 11.25
N SER A 141 10.48 12.75 12.54
CA SER A 141 10.98 13.61 13.62
C SER A 141 11.84 12.78 14.56
N ALA A 142 13.17 12.89 14.44
CA ALA A 142 14.09 12.19 15.34
C ALA A 142 14.11 12.81 16.75
N SER A 143 13.86 14.12 16.83
CA SER A 143 13.68 14.87 18.07
C SER A 143 12.45 15.77 17.99
N SER A 144 11.93 16.19 19.14
CA SER A 144 10.76 17.07 19.22
C SER A 144 10.97 18.35 18.40
N GLY A 145 10.02 18.64 17.51
CA GLY A 145 10.01 19.85 16.67
C GLY A 145 10.94 19.85 15.45
N ASN A 146 11.90 18.93 15.34
CA ASN A 146 12.83 18.85 14.20
C ASN A 146 12.33 17.80 13.19
N VAL A 147 11.65 18.26 12.13
CA VAL A 147 11.11 17.39 11.08
C VAL A 147 12.05 17.37 9.88
N GLN A 148 12.47 16.17 9.51
CA GLN A 148 13.14 15.88 8.24
C GLN A 148 12.11 15.33 7.26
N VAL A 149 12.19 15.76 6.01
CA VAL A 149 11.20 15.44 4.98
C VAL A 149 11.88 14.83 3.79
N PHE A 150 11.55 13.59 3.45
CA PHE A 150 12.16 12.83 2.35
C PHE A 150 11.18 12.63 1.19
N TRP A 151 11.68 12.65 -0.05
CA TRP A 151 10.88 12.28 -1.23
C TRP A 151 11.76 11.81 -2.39
N ALA A 152 11.17 11.06 -3.32
CA ALA A 152 11.83 10.65 -4.54
C ALA A 152 11.71 11.77 -5.58
N GLY A 153 12.86 12.21 -6.09
CA GLY A 153 12.97 13.20 -7.15
C GLY A 153 12.43 12.71 -8.49
N THR A 154 12.03 13.62 -9.37
CA THR A 154 11.72 13.28 -10.78
C THR A 154 12.93 12.75 -11.55
N ASP A 155 14.13 13.03 -11.06
CA ASP A 155 15.42 12.52 -11.54
C ASP A 155 15.83 11.18 -10.89
N GLY A 156 15.02 10.65 -9.98
CA GLY A 156 15.24 9.37 -9.30
C GLY A 156 16.21 9.40 -8.13
N TYR A 157 16.72 10.58 -7.73
CA TYR A 157 17.46 10.75 -6.49
C TYR A 157 16.52 10.85 -5.28
N VAL A 158 17.04 10.57 -4.10
CA VAL A 158 16.33 10.87 -2.85
C VAL A 158 16.62 12.31 -2.46
N TYR A 159 15.58 13.11 -2.25
CA TYR A 159 15.70 14.46 -1.71
C TYR A 159 15.34 14.46 -0.24
N GLU A 160 15.99 15.37 0.50
CA GLU A 160 15.71 15.62 1.90
C GLU A 160 15.62 17.13 2.15
N ALA A 161 14.65 17.58 2.94
CA ALA A 161 14.56 18.93 3.48
C ALA A 161 14.28 18.93 4.99
N GLU A 162 15.00 19.78 5.71
CA GLU A 162 14.69 20.12 7.09
C GLU A 162 13.57 21.15 7.11
N LEU A 163 12.47 20.82 7.78
CA LEU A 163 11.35 21.75 7.92
C LEU A 163 11.70 22.88 8.89
N ARG A 164 11.75 24.10 8.37
CA ARG A 164 11.96 25.33 9.12
C ARG A 164 10.78 26.29 8.95
N SER A 165 10.67 27.24 9.87
CA SER A 165 9.55 28.20 9.90
C SER A 165 9.54 29.22 8.75
N SER A 166 10.66 29.43 8.04
CA SER A 166 10.76 30.51 7.04
C SER A 166 11.53 30.18 5.76
N ASN A 167 12.38 29.15 5.73
CA ASN A 167 13.08 28.75 4.52
C ASN A 167 13.57 27.30 4.60
N SER A 168 12.75 26.39 4.07
CA SER A 168 13.09 24.97 3.95
C SER A 168 13.60 24.70 2.54
N THR A 169 14.83 24.23 2.43
CA THR A 169 15.48 23.92 1.13
C THR A 169 15.99 22.50 1.11
N ALA A 170 15.60 21.78 0.08
CA ALA A 170 15.99 20.41 -0.19
C ALA A 170 17.45 20.30 -0.62
N ILE A 171 18.05 19.15 -0.31
CA ILE A 171 19.30 18.68 -0.90
C ILE A 171 19.06 17.30 -1.52
N ALA A 172 19.78 16.99 -2.59
CA ALA A 172 19.79 15.65 -3.16
C ALA A 172 20.80 14.77 -2.40
N LEU A 173 20.35 13.62 -1.91
CA LEU A 173 21.18 12.55 -1.38
C LEU A 173 21.63 11.70 -2.58
N THR A 174 22.78 12.05 -3.16
CA THR A 174 23.21 11.61 -4.50
C THR A 174 23.69 10.16 -4.61
N SER A 175 23.78 9.43 -3.49
CA SER A 175 23.91 7.98 -3.49
C SER A 175 22.50 7.37 -3.40
N GLY A 176 22.24 6.25 -4.07
CA GLY A 176 20.94 5.55 -4.07
C GLY A 176 19.95 6.06 -5.12
N SER A 177 19.61 5.22 -6.10
CA SER A 177 18.56 5.50 -7.10
C SER A 177 17.35 4.62 -6.84
N ILE A 178 16.21 5.26 -6.55
CA ILE A 178 14.93 4.58 -6.32
C ILE A 178 14.03 4.60 -7.57
N GLY A 179 14.36 5.43 -8.56
CA GLY A 179 13.51 5.75 -9.71
C GLY A 179 12.43 6.78 -9.34
N ALA A 180 11.97 7.55 -10.33
CA ALA A 180 11.00 8.62 -10.09
C ALA A 180 9.69 8.09 -9.49
N GLY A 181 9.21 8.74 -8.42
CA GLY A 181 7.96 8.37 -7.74
C GLY A 181 8.02 7.16 -6.82
N GLY A 182 9.21 6.60 -6.56
CA GLY A 182 9.36 5.52 -5.58
C GLY A 182 9.03 5.97 -4.15
N GLN A 183 8.42 5.08 -3.35
CA GLN A 183 8.12 5.37 -1.95
C GLN A 183 9.36 5.21 -1.07
N ILE A 184 9.64 6.25 -0.29
CA ILE A 184 10.65 6.25 0.77
C ILE A 184 9.93 6.09 2.09
N THR A 185 10.49 5.32 3.01
CA THR A 185 10.00 5.28 4.40
C THR A 185 11.13 5.62 5.34
N ALA A 186 10.77 6.21 6.49
CA ALA A 186 11.74 6.59 7.49
C ALA A 186 11.12 6.43 8.88
N ILE A 187 11.96 6.08 9.85
CA ILE A 187 11.57 5.99 11.25
C ILE A 187 12.69 6.58 12.12
N PRO A 188 12.37 7.30 13.22
CA PRO A 188 13.39 7.74 14.17
C PRO A 188 14.19 6.55 14.68
N ARG A 189 15.49 6.70 14.83
CA ARG A 189 16.30 5.61 15.37
C ARG A 189 16.10 5.49 16.88
N PHE A 190 15.99 4.25 17.37
CA PHE A 190 15.74 3.99 18.78
C PHE A 190 16.81 4.63 19.68
N ASN A 191 16.35 5.38 20.69
CA ASN A 191 17.19 6.10 21.65
C ASN A 191 18.27 6.99 21.01
N ASN A 192 18.06 7.47 19.77
CA ASN A 192 18.98 8.40 19.13
C ASN A 192 18.20 9.57 18.48
N PRO A 193 18.17 10.74 19.13
CA PRO A 193 17.36 11.88 18.69
C PRO A 193 17.91 12.62 17.46
N SER A 194 19.10 12.23 16.99
CA SER A 194 19.81 12.89 15.88
C SER A 194 19.89 12.01 14.63
N THR A 195 19.20 10.87 14.62
CA THR A 195 19.26 9.95 13.48
C THR A 195 17.91 9.36 13.13
N ALA A 196 17.76 9.01 11.85
CA ALA A 196 16.65 8.24 11.35
C ALA A 196 17.16 7.05 10.54
N ASP A 197 16.45 5.93 10.59
CA ASP A 197 16.64 4.82 9.66
C ASP A 197 15.73 5.08 8.44
N VAL A 198 16.30 5.25 7.25
CA VAL A 198 15.61 5.53 5.98
C VAL A 198 15.70 4.32 5.07
N PHE A 199 14.60 3.95 4.42
CA PHE A 199 14.50 2.74 3.59
C PHE A 199 13.96 3.05 2.21
N ILE A 200 14.50 2.35 1.21
CA ILE A 200 14.03 2.40 -0.17
C ILE A 200 14.05 1.01 -0.79
N CYS A 201 13.15 0.81 -1.74
CA CYS A 201 13.20 -0.27 -2.72
C CYS A 201 13.79 0.25 -4.01
N GLY A 202 15.08 -0.03 -4.24
CA GLY A 202 15.82 0.44 -5.42
C GLY A 202 15.25 -0.11 -6.73
N GLY A 203 15.51 0.58 -7.84
CA GLY A 203 15.04 0.15 -9.16
C GLY A 203 15.59 -1.21 -9.63
N ASN A 204 16.64 -1.70 -8.98
CA ASN A 204 17.22 -3.03 -9.17
C ASN A 204 16.57 -4.13 -8.29
N ALA A 205 15.46 -3.82 -7.62
CA ALA A 205 14.77 -4.70 -6.69
C ALA A 205 15.57 -5.05 -5.43
N HIS A 206 16.50 -4.20 -4.99
CA HIS A 206 17.16 -4.35 -3.70
C HIS A 206 16.53 -3.44 -2.65
N VAL A 207 16.49 -3.92 -1.40
CA VAL A 207 16.12 -3.10 -0.25
C VAL A 207 17.37 -2.42 0.26
N TYR A 208 17.36 -1.09 0.29
CA TYR A 208 18.45 -0.30 0.86
C TYR A 208 18.02 0.37 2.16
N HIS A 209 18.98 0.48 3.07
CA HIS A 209 18.87 1.18 4.33
C HIS A 209 19.94 2.27 4.39
N MET A 210 19.57 3.46 4.86
CA MET A 210 20.49 4.52 5.21
C MET A 210 20.28 4.88 6.69
N LEU A 211 21.38 4.96 7.42
CA LEU A 211 21.41 5.71 8.68
C LEU A 211 21.62 7.18 8.34
N PHE A 212 20.56 7.98 8.46
CA PHE A 212 20.59 9.41 8.19
C PHE A 212 20.91 10.18 9.46
N GLU A 213 21.92 11.05 9.39
CA GLU A 213 22.36 11.95 10.45
C GLU A 213 21.71 13.34 10.24
N THR A 214 20.87 13.77 11.18
CA THR A 214 20.07 15.00 11.00
C THR A 214 20.89 16.29 11.10
N SER A 215 22.04 16.23 11.78
CA SER A 215 22.87 17.41 12.05
C SER A 215 23.69 17.87 10.84
N ASP A 216 24.19 16.94 10.04
CA ASP A 216 24.95 17.22 8.82
C ASP A 216 24.17 16.90 7.53
N ARG A 217 22.98 16.29 7.67
CA ARG A 217 22.08 15.90 6.58
C ARG A 217 22.76 14.92 5.62
N THR A 218 23.49 13.96 6.18
CA THR A 218 24.21 12.94 5.41
C THR A 218 23.82 11.51 5.80
N GLY A 219 24.26 10.56 4.98
CA GLY A 219 24.12 9.14 5.24
C GLY A 219 24.74 8.32 4.11
N THR A 220 24.92 7.03 4.34
CA THR A 220 25.38 6.08 3.31
C THR A 220 24.36 4.95 3.18
N TRP A 221 24.03 4.60 1.94
CA TRP A 221 23.16 3.46 1.66
C TRP A 221 23.91 2.14 1.80
N THR A 222 23.28 1.22 2.51
CA THR A 222 23.68 -0.17 2.65
C THR A 222 22.60 -1.05 2.03
N ASP A 223 23.01 -2.01 1.20
CA ASP A 223 22.11 -3.04 0.69
C ASP A 223 21.83 -4.06 1.80
N ILE A 224 20.56 -4.21 2.17
CA ILE A 224 20.11 -5.13 3.23
C ILE A 224 19.27 -6.29 2.65
N SER A 225 19.43 -6.57 1.36
CA SER A 225 18.72 -7.68 0.70
C SER A 225 19.28 -9.05 1.08
N TYR A 226 20.41 -9.13 1.79
CA TYR A 226 21.11 -10.37 2.12
C TYR A 226 21.20 -10.61 3.63
N PRO A 227 21.18 -11.88 4.09
CA PRO A 227 21.16 -13.12 3.30
C PRO A 227 19.75 -13.50 2.78
N GLY A 228 19.66 -13.87 1.50
CA GLY A 228 18.43 -14.30 0.83
C GLY A 228 17.81 -13.20 -0.01
N ALA A 229 18.38 -12.91 -1.18
CA ALA A 229 17.92 -11.86 -2.08
C ALA A 229 16.40 -11.93 -2.31
N HIS A 230 15.67 -10.99 -1.71
CA HIS A 230 14.23 -10.86 -1.84
C HIS A 230 13.92 -9.47 -2.40
N GLY A 231 13.26 -9.49 -3.56
CA GLY A 231 13.20 -8.33 -4.42
C GLY A 231 11.89 -7.59 -4.24
N CYS A 232 11.90 -6.45 -3.58
CA CYS A 232 10.75 -5.58 -3.70
C CYS A 232 10.72 -4.93 -5.09
N ASP A 233 9.54 -4.68 -5.65
CA ASP A 233 9.45 -3.83 -6.84
C ASP A 233 10.09 -2.46 -6.58
N GLY A 234 10.77 -1.89 -7.58
CA GLY A 234 11.28 -0.54 -7.49
C GLY A 234 10.18 0.43 -7.05
N GLY A 235 10.46 1.22 -6.01
CA GLY A 235 9.53 2.18 -5.44
C GLY A 235 8.42 1.63 -4.54
N ASN A 236 8.45 0.33 -4.21
CA ASN A 236 7.52 -0.28 -3.26
C ASN A 236 7.83 0.19 -1.81
N PRO A 237 6.83 0.48 -0.96
CA PRO A 237 7.07 0.79 0.45
C PRO A 237 7.75 -0.36 1.19
N VAL A 238 8.84 -0.04 1.88
CA VAL A 238 9.35 -0.83 3.00
C VAL A 238 8.66 -0.33 4.25
N THR A 239 7.88 -1.12 4.97
CA THR A 239 7.21 -0.66 6.20
C THR A 239 8.10 -0.96 7.42
N PRO A 240 8.77 0.05 8.02
CA PRO A 240 9.50 -0.12 9.28
C PRO A 240 8.55 -0.04 10.48
N ILE A 241 8.76 -0.93 11.45
CA ILE A 241 8.06 -0.93 12.73
C ILE A 241 9.08 -1.13 13.83
N MET A 242 9.21 -0.14 14.71
CA MET A 242 10.11 -0.17 15.84
C MET A 242 9.37 -0.61 17.10
N LEU A 243 9.83 -1.70 17.70
CA LEU A 243 9.34 -2.15 18.99
C LEU A 243 9.94 -1.31 20.13
N PRO A 244 9.29 -1.25 21.31
CA PRO A 244 9.79 -0.49 22.47
C PRO A 244 11.14 -0.97 23.01
N ASN A 245 11.56 -2.19 22.67
CA ASN A 245 12.88 -2.73 23.01
C ASN A 245 13.97 -2.36 21.99
N GLY A 246 13.64 -1.59 20.96
CA GLY A 246 14.56 -1.17 19.90
C GLY A 246 14.69 -2.12 18.72
N ASP A 247 14.02 -3.28 18.75
CA ASP A 247 13.97 -4.19 17.62
C ASP A 247 13.23 -3.52 16.45
N LEU A 248 13.86 -3.53 15.28
CA LEU A 248 13.30 -2.95 14.08
C LEU A 248 12.87 -4.05 13.12
N HIS A 249 11.57 -4.17 12.91
CA HIS A 249 10.99 -5.06 11.92
C HIS A 249 10.73 -4.29 10.63
N LEU A 250 11.16 -4.86 9.51
CA LEU A 250 10.84 -4.38 8.17
C LEU A 250 9.82 -5.32 7.55
N PHE A 251 8.93 -4.76 6.74
CA PHE A 251 7.97 -5.52 5.94
C PHE A 251 7.94 -5.01 4.51
N VAL A 252 7.92 -5.93 3.55
CA VAL A 252 7.82 -5.60 2.13
C VAL A 252 6.82 -6.52 1.46
N THR A 253 6.14 -6.01 0.43
CA THR A 253 5.50 -6.86 -0.58
C THR A 253 6.54 -7.17 -1.66
N ASP A 254 6.83 -8.45 -1.87
CA ASP A 254 7.84 -8.91 -2.84
C ASP A 254 7.18 -9.07 -4.24
N GLN A 255 7.98 -9.16 -5.28
CA GLN A 255 7.59 -9.41 -6.67
C GLN A 255 6.75 -10.68 -6.84
N ASP A 256 6.89 -11.64 -5.93
CA ASP A 256 6.12 -12.88 -5.88
C ASP A 256 4.73 -12.74 -5.23
N ASN A 257 4.31 -11.50 -4.95
CA ASN A 257 3.05 -11.12 -4.32
C ASN A 257 2.89 -11.57 -2.86
N ASN A 258 3.96 -12.02 -2.19
CA ASN A 258 3.94 -12.37 -0.78
C ASN A 258 4.50 -11.24 0.09
N ILE A 259 4.26 -11.35 1.39
CA ILE A 259 4.77 -10.41 2.39
C ILE A 259 5.94 -11.05 3.12
N TYR A 260 7.07 -10.35 3.12
CA TYR A 260 8.31 -10.76 3.78
C TYR A 260 8.66 -9.82 4.92
N THR A 261 9.42 -10.33 5.89
CA THR A 261 9.96 -9.55 7.00
C THR A 261 11.45 -9.81 7.21
N ALA A 262 12.16 -8.77 7.63
CA ALA A 262 13.52 -8.85 8.15
C ALA A 262 13.58 -8.07 9.47
N VAL A 263 14.42 -8.50 10.40
CA VAL A 263 14.48 -7.92 11.75
C VAL A 263 15.92 -7.56 12.09
N ARG A 264 16.12 -6.36 12.64
CA ARG A 264 17.36 -5.96 13.32
C ARG A 264 17.07 -5.90 14.82
N THR A 265 17.64 -6.83 15.58
CA THR A 265 17.45 -6.87 17.04
C THR A 265 18.38 -5.90 17.77
N GLN A 266 17.95 -5.27 18.85
CA GLN A 266 18.85 -4.43 19.62
C GLN A 266 19.69 -5.27 20.60
N SER A 267 21.01 -5.14 20.52
CA SER A 267 22.02 -5.69 21.43
C SER A 267 22.29 -7.22 21.39
N PRO A 268 23.30 -7.65 20.63
CA PRO A 268 23.92 -6.90 19.53
C PRO A 268 23.47 -7.49 18.20
N ALA A 269 22.52 -6.87 17.50
CA ALA A 269 22.53 -7.02 16.06
C ALA A 269 23.43 -5.95 15.45
N VAL A 270 24.35 -6.44 14.63
CA VAL A 270 25.20 -5.62 13.75
C VAL A 270 24.49 -5.42 12.40
N ASP A 271 23.61 -6.36 12.02
CA ASP A 271 22.95 -6.45 10.72
C ASP A 271 21.48 -6.90 10.83
N PHE A 272 20.74 -6.82 9.71
CA PHE A 272 19.41 -7.41 9.59
C PHE A 272 19.47 -8.93 9.45
N SER A 273 18.43 -9.62 9.92
CA SER A 273 18.20 -11.02 9.62
C SER A 273 17.99 -11.24 8.11
N GLY A 274 18.08 -12.50 7.66
CA GLY A 274 17.53 -12.86 6.35
C GLY A 274 16.02 -12.63 6.27
N TRP A 275 15.51 -12.40 5.07
CA TRP A 275 14.09 -12.16 4.82
C TRP A 275 13.28 -13.45 4.95
N THR A 276 12.16 -13.39 5.68
CA THR A 276 11.29 -14.54 5.95
C THR A 276 9.85 -14.21 5.59
N LYS A 277 9.15 -15.14 4.95
CA LYS A 277 7.74 -14.99 4.58
C LYS A 277 6.83 -14.97 5.81
N THR A 278 5.89 -14.03 5.86
CA THR A 278 4.97 -13.86 7.01
C THR A 278 3.75 -14.79 6.99
N GLY A 279 3.49 -15.46 5.85
CA GLY A 279 2.37 -16.39 5.68
C GLY A 279 2.03 -16.57 4.20
N ASN A 280 0.90 -17.22 3.91
CA ASN A 280 0.49 -17.58 2.53
C ASN A 280 -0.49 -16.59 1.88
N LEU A 281 -0.66 -15.39 2.43
CA LEU A 281 -1.50 -14.37 1.81
C LEU A 281 -0.81 -13.81 0.56
N VAL A 282 -1.58 -13.71 -0.52
CA VAL A 282 -1.15 -13.10 -1.77
C VAL A 282 -1.80 -11.74 -1.90
N VAL A 283 -0.98 -10.70 -2.05
CA VAL A 283 -1.42 -9.29 -2.13
C VAL A 283 -1.08 -8.68 -3.49
N PRO A 284 -1.71 -7.58 -3.91
CA PRO A 284 -1.30 -6.87 -5.12
C PRO A 284 0.17 -6.45 -5.03
N ARG A 285 0.84 -6.33 -6.19
CA ARG A 285 2.18 -5.73 -6.28
C ARG A 285 2.10 -4.31 -5.71
N GLN A 286 3.14 -3.89 -4.99
CA GLN A 286 3.23 -2.57 -4.36
C GLN A 286 2.13 -2.26 -3.33
N ALA A 287 1.43 -3.27 -2.80
CA ALA A 287 0.43 -3.04 -1.77
C ALA A 287 1.11 -2.51 -0.49
N PRO A 288 0.77 -1.29 -0.03
CA PRO A 288 1.32 -0.75 1.20
C PRO A 288 0.84 -1.58 2.40
N ILE A 289 1.78 -1.91 3.28
CA ILE A 289 1.49 -2.60 4.54
C ILE A 289 1.41 -1.53 5.63
N PHE A 290 0.31 -1.51 6.36
CA PHE A 290 0.24 -0.78 7.62
C PHE A 290 0.57 -1.74 8.76
N GLY A 291 1.33 -1.28 9.73
CA GLY A 291 1.47 -2.04 10.96
C GLY A 291 1.61 -1.15 12.17
N ILE A 292 1.20 -1.70 13.30
CA ILE A 292 1.12 -1.00 14.57
C ILE A 292 1.58 -1.92 15.69
N VAL A 293 2.33 -1.35 16.64
CA VAL A 293 2.66 -2.05 17.88
C VAL A 293 1.42 -2.03 18.76
N SER A 294 0.73 -3.17 18.86
CA SER A 294 -0.57 -3.25 19.52
C SER A 294 -0.46 -3.59 21.01
N LYS A 295 0.66 -4.20 21.43
CA LYS A 295 1.09 -4.48 22.82
C LYS A 295 2.63 -4.53 22.85
N PRO A 296 3.27 -4.51 24.03
CA PRO A 296 4.70 -4.82 24.11
C PRO A 296 5.02 -6.13 23.38
N ASN A 297 5.98 -6.09 22.47
CA ASN A 297 6.39 -7.22 21.62
C ASN A 297 5.28 -7.83 20.75
N THR A 298 4.23 -7.08 20.42
CA THR A 298 3.18 -7.53 19.49
C THR A 298 3.00 -6.52 18.36
N ILE A 299 3.03 -7.00 17.13
CA ILE A 299 2.78 -6.19 15.93
C ILE A 299 1.51 -6.71 15.27
N GLU A 300 0.57 -5.84 14.95
CA GLU A 300 -0.55 -6.14 14.05
C GLU A 300 -0.27 -5.53 12.68
N LEU A 301 -0.33 -6.37 11.64
CA LEU A 301 -0.16 -5.98 10.25
C LEU A 301 -1.51 -5.98 9.53
N TYR A 302 -1.73 -4.94 8.74
CA TYR A 302 -2.91 -4.74 7.92
C TYR A 302 -2.52 -4.50 6.47
N VAL A 303 -3.21 -5.17 5.56
CA VAL A 303 -2.96 -5.02 4.12
C VAL A 303 -4.24 -5.27 3.34
N THR A 304 -4.41 -4.52 2.26
CA THR A 304 -5.47 -4.83 1.28
C THR A 304 -4.99 -5.93 0.34
N ALA A 305 -5.71 -7.05 0.27
CA ALA A 305 -5.39 -8.16 -0.61
C ALA A 305 -6.03 -8.04 -2.01
N GLN A 306 -5.76 -9.00 -2.89
CA GLN A 306 -6.22 -8.97 -4.30
C GLN A 306 -7.74 -9.07 -4.44
N ASP A 307 -8.40 -9.67 -3.45
CA ASP A 307 -9.85 -9.79 -3.37
C ASP A 307 -10.54 -8.54 -2.80
N SER A 308 -9.78 -7.43 -2.64
CA SER A 308 -10.29 -6.15 -2.13
C SER A 308 -10.74 -6.19 -0.67
N LEU A 309 -10.38 -7.23 0.08
CA LEU A 309 -10.59 -7.28 1.53
C LEU A 309 -9.33 -6.79 2.26
N VAL A 310 -9.54 -6.23 3.45
CA VAL A 310 -8.44 -5.95 4.38
C VAL A 310 -8.14 -7.22 5.16
N TYR A 311 -6.87 -7.59 5.25
CA TYR A 311 -6.39 -8.74 6.01
C TYR A 311 -5.56 -8.29 7.20
N LEU A 312 -5.66 -9.05 8.29
CA LEU A 312 -4.89 -8.90 9.52
C LEU A 312 -4.01 -10.12 9.74
N SER A 313 -2.77 -9.88 10.18
CA SER A 313 -1.92 -10.88 10.82
C SER A 313 -1.21 -10.29 12.03
N THR A 314 -1.11 -11.06 13.11
CA THR A 314 -0.47 -10.65 14.35
C THR A 314 0.87 -11.38 14.51
N TRP A 315 1.92 -10.64 14.81
CA TRP A 315 3.20 -11.18 15.25
C TRP A 315 3.32 -11.09 16.77
N ASN A 316 3.66 -12.22 17.40
CA ASN A 316 4.04 -12.30 18.82
C ASN A 316 5.06 -13.44 18.99
N GLY A 317 6.29 -13.22 18.50
CA GLY A 317 7.30 -14.29 18.35
C GLY A 317 7.08 -15.21 17.14
N GLY A 318 5.99 -15.01 16.40
CA GLY A 318 5.62 -15.71 15.16
C GLY A 318 4.33 -15.13 14.61
N PHE A 319 4.10 -15.25 13.30
CA PHE A 319 2.90 -14.73 12.64
C PHE A 319 1.72 -15.70 12.78
N SER A 320 0.55 -15.15 13.12
CA SER A 320 -0.72 -15.84 12.95
C SER A 320 -1.05 -16.04 11.47
N PRO A 321 -1.97 -16.95 11.11
CA PRO A 321 -2.54 -16.96 9.77
C PRO A 321 -3.22 -15.62 9.43
N TRP A 322 -3.02 -15.16 8.20
CA TRP A 322 -3.72 -14.00 7.67
C TRP A 322 -5.24 -14.24 7.66
N THR A 323 -5.99 -13.32 8.28
CA THR A 323 -7.44 -13.42 8.44
C THR A 323 -8.10 -12.16 7.88
N ALA A 324 -9.13 -12.32 7.04
CA ALA A 324 -9.84 -11.20 6.45
C ALA A 324 -10.69 -10.47 7.51
N LEU A 325 -10.64 -9.14 7.51
CA LEU A 325 -11.57 -8.25 8.21
C LEU A 325 -12.86 -8.16 7.38
N GLY A 326 -13.65 -9.23 7.44
CA GLY A 326 -14.84 -9.40 6.60
C GLY A 326 -15.94 -8.41 6.93
N ASN A 327 -16.06 -7.35 6.12
CA ASN A 327 -17.17 -6.39 6.02
C ASN A 327 -16.75 -5.04 5.38
N VAL A 328 -15.48 -4.90 4.99
CA VAL A 328 -15.01 -3.76 4.20
C VAL A 328 -14.47 -4.24 2.85
N TYR A 329 -14.87 -3.55 1.79
CA TYR A 329 -14.30 -3.73 0.47
C TYR A 329 -13.58 -2.44 0.07
N THR A 330 -12.29 -2.55 -0.14
CA THR A 330 -11.40 -1.45 -0.49
C THR A 330 -11.05 -1.46 -1.96
N MET A 331 -10.48 -0.37 -2.48
CA MET A 331 -9.85 -0.45 -3.79
C MET A 331 -8.68 -1.45 -3.73
N PRO A 332 -8.39 -2.24 -4.79
CA PRO A 332 -7.19 -3.08 -4.80
C PRO A 332 -5.94 -2.27 -4.46
N ALA A 333 -5.10 -2.78 -3.56
CA ALA A 333 -3.90 -2.10 -3.04
C ALA A 333 -4.18 -0.78 -2.28
N ALA A 334 -5.42 -0.51 -1.86
CA ALA A 334 -5.72 0.65 -1.04
C ALA A 334 -4.85 0.68 0.22
N SER A 335 -4.26 1.84 0.49
CA SER A 335 -3.53 2.09 1.71
C SER A 335 -4.45 1.93 2.92
N ILE A 336 -3.95 1.21 3.90
CA ILE A 336 -4.47 1.26 5.26
C ILE A 336 -3.62 2.27 6.02
N SER A 337 -4.26 3.10 6.84
CA SER A 337 -3.57 3.92 7.84
C SER A 337 -4.26 3.72 9.18
N GLY A 338 -3.57 4.02 10.26
CA GLY A 338 -4.18 3.94 11.57
C GLY A 338 -3.35 4.61 12.64
N ILE A 339 -3.97 4.73 13.81
CA ILE A 339 -3.36 5.39 14.95
C ILE A 339 -3.80 4.74 16.25
N SER A 340 -2.88 4.61 17.20
CA SER A 340 -3.22 4.19 18.56
C SER A 340 -4.10 5.24 19.23
N THR A 341 -5.19 4.79 19.85
CA THR A 341 -6.10 5.59 20.67
C THR A 341 -6.06 5.18 22.14
N GLY A 342 -5.16 4.27 22.49
CA GLY A 342 -4.97 3.69 23.82
C GLY A 342 -4.12 2.42 23.77
N ASP A 343 -3.88 1.81 24.93
CA ASP A 343 -2.95 0.66 25.06
C ASP A 343 -3.35 -0.58 24.25
N THR A 344 -4.65 -0.75 24.01
CA THR A 344 -5.20 -1.89 23.26
C THR A 344 -6.24 -1.46 22.23
N THR A 345 -6.34 -0.16 21.99
CA THR A 345 -7.33 0.44 21.08
C THR A 345 -6.62 1.27 20.05
N PHE A 346 -7.08 1.19 18.82
CA PHE A 346 -6.61 2.01 17.72
C PHE A 346 -7.73 2.22 16.72
N GLN A 347 -7.52 3.17 15.84
CA GLN A 347 -8.46 3.50 14.79
C GLN A 347 -7.80 3.23 13.45
N LEU A 348 -8.48 2.49 12.59
CA LEU A 348 -8.00 2.17 11.24
C LEU A 348 -8.81 2.94 10.20
N PHE A 349 -8.19 3.19 9.07
CA PHE A 349 -8.77 3.92 7.95
C PHE A 349 -8.38 3.26 6.65
N ALA A 350 -9.31 3.24 5.71
CA ALA A 350 -9.11 2.71 4.37
C ALA A 350 -10.04 3.43 3.40
N THR A 351 -9.60 3.57 2.15
CA THR A 351 -10.50 4.04 1.10
C THR A 351 -11.27 2.86 0.51
N THR A 352 -12.58 2.95 0.60
CA THR A 352 -13.52 1.91 0.20
C THR A 352 -13.87 1.99 -1.28
N LEU A 353 -14.46 0.92 -1.85
CA LEU A 353 -14.83 0.84 -3.28
C LEU A 353 -15.77 1.96 -3.76
N ASP A 354 -16.51 2.55 -2.83
CA ASP A 354 -17.39 3.71 -3.04
C ASP A 354 -16.63 5.05 -3.05
N LYS A 355 -15.29 5.01 -2.96
CA LYS A 355 -14.37 6.15 -2.98
C LYS A 355 -14.46 7.06 -1.75
N ASN A 356 -15.08 6.60 -0.67
CA ASN A 356 -15.05 7.29 0.62
C ASN A 356 -13.89 6.78 1.46
N VAL A 357 -13.39 7.65 2.35
CA VAL A 357 -12.53 7.22 3.44
C VAL A 357 -13.43 6.67 4.54
N SER A 358 -13.25 5.39 4.87
CA SER A 358 -13.97 4.71 5.93
C SER A 358 -13.05 4.40 7.10
N THR A 359 -13.63 4.32 8.29
CA THR A 359 -12.92 4.08 9.54
C THR A 359 -13.59 3.01 10.39
N ILE A 360 -12.80 2.40 11.27
CA ILE A 360 -13.25 1.45 12.27
C ILE A 360 -12.46 1.67 13.57
N ASN A 361 -13.17 1.60 14.70
CA ASN A 361 -12.54 1.50 16.01
C ASN A 361 -12.15 0.03 16.23
N TRP A 362 -10.86 -0.20 16.44
CA TRP A 362 -10.31 -1.52 16.63
C TRP A 362 -9.81 -1.72 18.06
N ASN A 363 -10.18 -2.85 18.65
CA ASN A 363 -9.62 -3.33 19.90
C ASN A 363 -8.83 -4.61 19.63
N VAL A 364 -7.65 -4.72 20.22
CA VAL A 364 -6.80 -5.91 20.06
C VAL A 364 -7.57 -7.17 20.46
N GLY A 365 -7.63 -8.13 19.55
CA GLY A 365 -8.31 -9.41 19.77
C GLY A 365 -9.83 -9.36 19.67
N GLN A 366 -10.44 -8.25 19.23
CA GLN A 366 -11.89 -8.20 19.03
C GLN A 366 -12.34 -9.12 17.89
N SER A 367 -13.60 -9.57 17.96
CA SER A 367 -14.24 -10.29 16.85
C SER A 367 -14.55 -9.36 15.69
N LEU A 368 -14.54 -9.91 14.48
CA LEU A 368 -14.75 -9.22 13.20
C LEU A 368 -16.19 -8.71 12.95
N SER A 369 -16.99 -8.47 14.00
CA SER A 369 -18.42 -8.15 13.89
C SER A 369 -18.75 -6.65 13.91
N CYS A 370 -17.73 -5.79 13.83
CA CYS A 370 -17.87 -4.34 13.82
C CYS A 370 -17.79 -3.80 12.40
N ASP A 371 -18.82 -3.08 11.94
CA ASP A 371 -18.85 -2.48 10.60
C ASP A 371 -18.03 -1.19 10.52
N TRP A 372 -17.45 -0.97 9.35
CA TRP A 372 -16.78 0.27 8.98
C TRP A 372 -17.80 1.36 8.66
N TRP A 373 -17.49 2.60 8.98
CA TRP A 373 -18.33 3.76 8.64
C TRP A 373 -17.52 4.87 7.98
N HIS A 374 -18.17 5.73 7.21
CA HIS A 374 -17.48 6.83 6.54
C HIS A 374 -17.01 7.90 7.52
N VAL A 375 -15.85 8.49 7.25
CA VAL A 375 -15.40 9.71 7.93
C VAL A 375 -16.43 10.82 7.68
N GLY A 376 -16.90 11.47 8.75
CA GLY A 376 -17.99 12.46 8.71
C GLY A 376 -19.41 11.86 8.86
N ALA A 377 -19.54 10.53 8.94
CA ALA A 377 -20.79 9.85 9.27
C ALA A 377 -20.79 9.32 10.71
N SER A 378 -21.98 9.01 11.24
CA SER A 378 -22.11 8.40 12.56
C SER A 378 -21.64 6.93 12.57
N PRO A 379 -21.10 6.41 13.68
CA PRO A 379 -20.58 5.05 13.72
C PRO A 379 -21.67 4.00 13.61
N ILE A 380 -21.33 2.85 13.04
CA ILE A 380 -22.18 1.67 13.04
C ILE A 380 -21.86 0.84 14.29
N ALA A 381 -22.88 0.44 15.03
CA ALA A 381 -22.69 -0.37 16.24
C ALA A 381 -22.21 -1.78 15.87
N CYS A 382 -21.21 -2.28 16.60
CA CYS A 382 -20.80 -3.68 16.49
C CYS A 382 -21.97 -4.60 16.86
N THR A 383 -22.35 -5.49 15.96
CA THR A 383 -23.36 -6.50 16.29
C THR A 383 -22.70 -7.58 17.15
N GLY A 384 -23.25 -7.84 18.34
CA GLY A 384 -22.79 -8.92 19.22
C GLY A 384 -21.74 -8.56 20.29
N LYS A 385 -21.56 -7.28 20.65
CA LYS A 385 -20.91 -6.98 21.95
C LYS A 385 -21.82 -7.54 23.05
N ALA A 386 -21.45 -8.66 23.64
CA ALA A 386 -22.05 -9.09 24.90
C ALA A 386 -21.83 -7.93 25.88
N SER A 387 -22.92 -7.34 26.36
CA SER A 387 -22.87 -6.36 27.43
C SER A 387 -22.22 -7.02 28.64
N ASP A 388 -21.08 -6.49 29.09
CA ASP A 388 -20.58 -6.81 30.43
C ASP A 388 -21.66 -6.48 31.47
N PRO A 389 -21.78 -7.27 32.55
CA PRO A 389 -22.82 -7.09 33.54
C PRO A 389 -22.59 -5.78 34.29
N VAL A 390 -23.48 -4.80 34.07
CA VAL A 390 -23.57 -3.61 34.92
C VAL A 390 -23.92 -4.07 36.33
N VAL A 391 -22.97 -3.90 37.25
CA VAL A 391 -23.23 -3.90 38.69
C VAL A 391 -24.22 -2.77 38.95
N GLY A 392 -25.46 -3.14 39.25
CA GLY A 392 -26.51 -2.19 39.53
C GLY A 392 -26.23 -1.42 40.82
N SER A 393 -26.18 -0.10 40.72
CA SER A 393 -26.81 0.77 41.71
C SER A 393 -27.18 2.12 41.07
N GLY A 394 -28.41 2.57 41.30
CA GLY A 394 -28.78 3.97 41.24
C GLY A 394 -29.55 4.45 40.00
N ASN A 395 -30.88 4.55 40.17
CA ASN A 395 -31.86 5.39 39.45
C ASN A 395 -31.30 6.55 38.60
N SER A 396 -31.81 6.71 37.37
CA SER A 396 -32.47 7.95 36.92
C SER A 396 -33.08 7.86 35.50
N SER A 397 -34.38 8.19 35.46
CA SER A 397 -35.18 8.80 34.39
C SER A 397 -34.92 8.43 32.92
N VAL A 398 -35.86 7.66 32.38
CA VAL A 398 -36.20 7.61 30.95
C VAL A 398 -36.65 9.00 30.48
N SER A 399 -35.88 9.64 29.59
CA SER A 399 -36.39 10.71 28.74
C SER A 399 -36.92 10.11 27.44
N LYS A 400 -38.25 10.12 27.28
CA LYS A 400 -38.90 9.95 25.99
C LYS A 400 -38.61 11.20 25.16
N SER A 401 -37.78 11.10 24.12
CA SER A 401 -37.81 12.10 23.04
C SER A 401 -38.82 11.62 21.98
N SER A 402 -39.83 12.45 21.76
CA SER A 402 -40.82 12.28 20.70
C SER A 402 -40.17 12.53 19.35
N ALA A 403 -40.00 11.48 18.55
CA ALA A 403 -39.80 11.62 17.11
C ALA A 403 -41.14 11.36 16.42
N ASN A 404 -41.73 12.42 15.88
CA ASN A 404 -42.85 12.32 14.95
C ASN A 404 -42.41 11.45 13.76
N GLY A 405 -43.18 10.40 13.50
CA GLY A 405 -42.81 9.34 12.58
C GLY A 405 -42.85 9.73 11.11
N LEU A 406 -41.84 9.27 10.37
CA LEU A 406 -42.06 8.59 9.10
C LEU A 406 -41.67 7.12 9.29
N SER A 407 -42.67 6.23 9.25
CA SER A 407 -42.46 4.79 9.28
C SER A 407 -41.96 4.33 7.91
N ILE A 408 -40.68 3.98 7.82
CA ILE A 408 -40.16 3.21 6.68
C ILE A 408 -40.31 1.73 7.06
N GLY A 409 -41.20 1.04 6.38
CA GLY A 409 -41.66 -0.30 6.73
C GLY A 409 -40.55 -1.37 6.72
N VAL A 410 -40.72 -2.34 7.61
CA VAL A 410 -39.90 -3.54 7.83
C VAL A 410 -39.59 -4.35 6.55
N GLY A 411 -40.30 -4.11 5.44
CA GLY A 411 -40.01 -4.69 4.13
C GLY A 411 -38.74 -4.17 3.43
N PHE A 412 -38.25 -2.98 3.77
CA PHE A 412 -37.05 -2.40 3.12
C PHE A 412 -35.74 -3.04 3.61
N ILE A 413 -35.70 -3.48 4.87
CA ILE A 413 -34.51 -4.09 5.48
C ILE A 413 -34.29 -5.52 4.94
N ILE A 414 -35.36 -6.27 4.68
CA ILE A 414 -35.27 -7.62 4.12
C ILE A 414 -34.80 -7.59 2.65
N GLY A 415 -35.19 -6.57 1.88
CA GLY A 415 -34.74 -6.39 0.49
C GLY A 415 -33.24 -6.11 0.36
N MET A 416 -32.66 -5.36 1.31
CA MET A 416 -31.23 -5.02 1.30
C MET A 416 -30.35 -6.23 1.67
N ILE A 417 -30.78 -7.05 2.62
CA ILE A 417 -30.07 -8.27 3.05
C ILE A 417 -30.03 -9.31 1.92
N ILE A 418 -31.14 -9.46 1.18
CA ILE A 418 -31.20 -10.39 0.04
C ILE A 418 -30.38 -9.87 -1.15
N GLY A 419 -30.38 -8.55 -1.40
CA GLY A 419 -29.60 -7.93 -2.48
C GLY A 419 -28.08 -8.03 -2.28
N VAL A 420 -27.60 -7.82 -1.05
CA VAL A 420 -26.17 -7.98 -0.70
C VAL A 420 -25.76 -9.46 -0.75
N GLY A 421 -26.61 -10.37 -0.25
CA GLY A 421 -26.35 -11.81 -0.29
C GLY A 421 -26.27 -12.38 -1.72
N ILE A 422 -27.12 -11.91 -2.64
CA ILE A 422 -27.09 -12.34 -4.05
C ILE A 422 -25.86 -11.76 -4.77
N THR A 423 -25.47 -10.52 -4.48
CA THR A 423 -24.28 -9.89 -5.07
C THR A 423 -23.00 -10.60 -4.62
N ALA A 424 -22.89 -10.92 -3.32
CA ALA A 424 -21.77 -11.69 -2.78
C ALA A 424 -21.71 -13.12 -3.37
N ALA A 425 -22.86 -13.78 -3.55
CA ALA A 425 -22.91 -15.11 -4.17
C ALA A 425 -22.49 -15.09 -5.64
N VAL A 426 -22.85 -14.05 -6.40
CA VAL A 426 -22.44 -13.89 -7.81
C VAL A 426 -20.94 -13.62 -7.92
N VAL A 427 -20.38 -12.76 -7.06
CA VAL A 427 -18.93 -12.49 -7.00
C VAL A 427 -18.17 -13.76 -6.62
N PHE A 428 -18.65 -14.51 -5.62
CA PHE A 428 -18.07 -15.79 -5.21
C PHE A 428 -18.09 -16.83 -6.34
N PHE A 429 -19.17 -16.90 -7.13
CA PHE A 429 -19.28 -17.84 -8.25
C PHE A 429 -18.38 -17.44 -9.43
N LEU A 430 -18.27 -16.14 -9.72
CA LEU A 430 -17.36 -15.62 -10.74
C LEU A 430 -15.90 -15.85 -10.34
N HIS A 431 -15.56 -15.69 -9.07
CA HIS A 431 -14.22 -15.94 -8.53
C HIS A 431 -13.85 -17.43 -8.59
N ARG A 432 -14.76 -18.36 -8.22
CA ARG A 432 -14.53 -19.80 -8.41
C ARG A 432 -14.32 -20.16 -9.88
N ARG A 433 -15.06 -19.51 -10.78
CA ARG A 433 -14.92 -19.74 -12.22
C ARG A 433 -13.57 -19.24 -12.74
N GLN A 434 -13.10 -18.08 -12.28
CA GLN A 434 -11.77 -17.56 -12.63
C GLN A 434 -10.65 -18.44 -12.08
N LYS A 435 -10.74 -18.89 -10.82
CA LYS A 435 -9.79 -19.83 -10.22
C LYS A 435 -9.69 -21.13 -11.02
N ALA A 436 -10.82 -21.72 -11.42
CA ALA A 436 -10.84 -22.92 -12.26
C ALA A 436 -10.25 -22.70 -13.67
N GLN A 437 -10.35 -21.49 -14.23
CA GLN A 437 -9.72 -21.17 -15.51
C GLN A 437 -8.20 -21.00 -15.38
N LEU A 438 -7.73 -20.42 -14.28
CA LEU A 438 -6.31 -20.24 -13.98
C LEU A 438 -5.61 -21.58 -13.69
N GLU A 439 -6.24 -22.46 -12.91
CA GLU A 439 -5.75 -23.83 -12.67
C GLU A 439 -5.68 -24.64 -13.97
N LYS A 440 -6.65 -24.45 -14.86
CA LYS A 440 -6.65 -25.10 -16.19
C LYS A 440 -5.54 -24.55 -17.09
N LYS A 441 -5.23 -23.26 -17.02
CA LYS A 441 -4.11 -22.63 -17.74
C LYS A 441 -2.75 -23.12 -17.21
N ALA A 442 -2.58 -23.22 -15.90
CA ALA A 442 -1.37 -23.76 -15.27
C ALA A 442 -1.12 -25.25 -15.61
N SER A 443 -2.18 -26.04 -15.83
CA SER A 443 -2.06 -27.42 -16.31
C SER A 443 -1.68 -27.54 -17.80
N LEU A 444 -1.90 -26.48 -18.58
CA LEU A 444 -1.57 -26.46 -20.02
C LEU A 444 -0.12 -26.04 -20.25
N ASP A 445 0.42 -25.18 -19.38
CA ASP A 445 1.80 -24.68 -19.43
C ASP A 445 2.84 -25.66 -18.83
N THR A 446 2.41 -26.82 -18.29
CA THR A 446 3.27 -27.86 -17.70
C THR A 446 3.43 -29.12 -18.57
N LEU A 447 2.94 -29.11 -19.80
CA LEU A 447 3.17 -30.20 -20.76
C LEU A 447 4.60 -30.13 -21.32
N PRO A 448 5.39 -31.23 -21.31
CA PRO A 448 6.72 -31.24 -21.91
C PRO A 448 6.61 -31.03 -23.43
N SER A 449 7.49 -30.18 -23.98
CA SER A 449 7.60 -29.91 -25.41
C SER A 449 7.81 -31.22 -26.20
N MET A 450 6.92 -31.51 -27.15
CA MET A 450 7.09 -32.61 -28.08
C MET A 450 8.31 -32.36 -28.99
N PRO A 451 9.12 -33.39 -29.32
CA PRO A 451 10.20 -33.25 -30.29
C PRO A 451 9.64 -33.02 -31.70
N PRO A 452 10.37 -32.30 -32.59
CA PRO A 452 9.88 -32.02 -33.93
C PRO A 452 9.83 -33.31 -34.76
N TRP A 453 8.64 -33.60 -35.31
CA TRP A 453 8.40 -34.69 -36.24
C TRP A 453 9.12 -34.42 -37.57
N GLY A 454 10.00 -35.33 -37.96
CA GLY A 454 10.61 -35.38 -39.29
C GLY A 454 9.56 -35.68 -40.36
N HIS A 455 9.71 -35.00 -41.50
CA HIS A 455 8.89 -35.27 -42.69
C HIS A 455 9.27 -36.65 -43.31
N PRO A 456 8.30 -37.37 -43.90
CA PRO A 456 8.51 -38.72 -44.38
C PRO A 456 9.31 -38.73 -45.68
N THR A 457 10.29 -39.63 -45.74
CA THR A 457 10.89 -40.12 -46.98
C THR A 457 9.86 -40.92 -47.77
N ASP A 458 9.70 -40.62 -49.05
CA ASP A 458 9.21 -41.61 -50.00
C ASP A 458 9.95 -41.53 -51.33
N THR A 459 10.24 -42.72 -51.82
CA THR A 459 11.23 -43.16 -52.81
C THR A 459 10.76 -43.05 -54.26
N HIS A 460 11.67 -42.85 -55.22
CA HIS A 460 11.99 -43.81 -56.31
C HIS A 460 12.78 -43.21 -57.50
N HIS A 461 13.78 -43.98 -57.97
CA HIS A 461 14.37 -44.06 -59.33
C HIS A 461 15.26 -42.89 -59.83
N ASN A 462 16.39 -43.08 -60.52
CA ASN A 462 17.35 -44.16 -60.80
C ASN A 462 18.60 -43.44 -61.41
N PRO A 463 19.73 -44.13 -61.65
CA PRO A 463 21.09 -43.55 -61.66
C PRO A 463 21.59 -43.15 -63.05
N VAL A 464 22.60 -42.27 -63.11
CA VAL A 464 23.55 -42.19 -64.24
C VAL A 464 24.95 -41.81 -63.73
N GLU A 465 25.92 -42.62 -64.16
CA GLU A 465 27.38 -42.51 -64.05
C GLU A 465 27.99 -41.26 -64.73
N MET A 466 29.25 -41.02 -64.38
CA MET A 466 30.40 -40.48 -65.16
C MET A 466 31.06 -39.30 -64.43
N ASP A 467 32.22 -39.44 -63.77
CA ASP A 467 33.57 -39.83 -64.22
C ASP A 467 34.42 -38.64 -64.72
N SER A 468 35.75 -38.74 -64.50
CA SER A 468 36.87 -37.81 -64.81
C SER A 468 37.11 -36.62 -63.84
N LYS A 469 38.27 -36.54 -63.13
CA LYS A 469 39.65 -36.18 -63.59
C LYS A 469 39.67 -34.78 -64.24
N SER A 470 40.57 -33.84 -64.00
CA SER A 470 41.93 -33.80 -63.44
C SER A 470 42.46 -32.35 -63.56
N ASP A 471 43.41 -31.99 -62.68
CA ASP A 471 44.63 -31.17 -62.90
C ASP A 471 44.62 -29.69 -63.34
N GLY A 472 45.60 -28.96 -62.76
CA GLY A 472 46.18 -27.68 -63.25
C GLY A 472 46.04 -26.52 -62.25
N GLN A 473 46.88 -26.29 -61.24
CA GLN A 473 48.33 -25.96 -61.16
C GLN A 473 48.70 -24.50 -61.55
N TRP A 474 49.45 -23.84 -60.64
CA TRP A 474 50.35 -22.65 -60.75
C TRP A 474 49.74 -21.22 -60.68
N LYS A 475 50.34 -20.16 -60.08
CA LYS A 475 51.54 -19.90 -59.23
C LYS A 475 51.58 -18.39 -58.85
N GLY A 476 52.27 -18.04 -57.75
CA GLY A 476 52.88 -16.70 -57.49
C GLY A 476 52.57 -16.15 -56.10
N ASP A 477 53.41 -16.39 -55.07
CA ASP A 477 54.50 -15.52 -54.54
C ASP A 477 54.03 -14.12 -54.10
N SER A 478 54.39 -13.51 -52.97
CA SER A 478 55.27 -13.74 -51.80
C SER A 478 54.77 -12.74 -50.72
N THR A 479 54.99 -12.79 -49.41
CA THR A 479 56.24 -12.77 -48.63
C THR A 479 55.84 -12.77 -47.13
N GLU A 480 56.74 -13.30 -46.29
CA GLU A 480 56.61 -13.62 -44.86
C GLU A 480 56.64 -12.40 -43.89
N HIS A 481 56.06 -12.55 -42.70
CA HIS A 481 56.85 -12.64 -41.45
C HIS A 481 56.02 -13.18 -40.25
N LEU A 482 56.57 -14.22 -39.61
CA LEU A 482 56.13 -14.91 -38.40
C LEU A 482 56.78 -14.33 -37.13
N SER A 483 56.05 -14.40 -36.00
CA SER A 483 56.50 -14.90 -34.67
C SER A 483 55.31 -14.75 -33.69
N GLU A 484 54.63 -15.77 -33.14
CA GLU A 484 55.05 -16.79 -32.14
C GLU A 484 55.78 -16.15 -30.92
N VAL A 485 55.56 -16.45 -29.63
CA VAL A 485 54.96 -17.61 -28.94
C VAL A 485 54.88 -17.35 -27.39
N SER A 486 53.95 -18.06 -26.72
CA SER A 486 53.89 -18.56 -25.31
C SER A 486 54.02 -17.70 -24.03
N GLY A 487 53.11 -17.98 -23.06
CA GLY A 487 53.48 -18.70 -21.82
C GLY A 487 53.37 -18.00 -20.45
N THR A 488 52.26 -18.25 -19.71
CA THR A 488 52.06 -18.62 -18.25
C THR A 488 53.08 -18.27 -17.13
N PRO A 489 52.78 -18.43 -15.80
CA PRO A 489 51.64 -18.03 -14.94
C PRO A 489 52.04 -17.54 -13.50
N VAL A 490 51.05 -17.32 -12.59
CA VAL A 490 51.05 -17.31 -11.08
C VAL A 490 52.09 -16.50 -10.26
N HIS A 491 51.58 -15.56 -9.45
CA HIS A 491 51.79 -15.27 -7.99
C HIS A 491 51.28 -13.83 -7.76
N ARG A 492 50.51 -13.46 -6.73
CA ARG A 492 50.52 -13.82 -5.31
C ARG A 492 49.17 -13.49 -4.69
#